data_AF-U2KQ33-F1
#
_entry.id   AF-U2KQ33-F1
#
_cell.length_a   1.000
_cell.length_b   1.000
_cell.length_c   1.000
_cell.angle_alpha   90.00
_cell.angle_beta   90.00
_cell.angle_gamma   90.00
#
_symmetry.space_group_name_H-M   'P 1'
#
loop_
_entity.id
_entity.type
_entity.pdbx_description
1 polymer ?
#
loop_
_entity_poly.entity_id
_entity_poly.type
_entity_poly.pdbx_seq_one_letter_code
_entity_poly.pdbx_strand_id
1 'polypeptide(L)'
;MIFHPLHSEIHRPRLFNNPFYYEPHPLCRLAVDHLRQCIETQTAWQEEIARGKMFGVLVVEKPSGEIGYLAAYSGQIGERSDWEGFVPAVFDYLQPTGYFKTEEENISRINQEITCLTASPQRQKAIEQLATIREEAKQTIEQYRQQMTEAKRKRDLSREQGTGNGGEEAQIRESQFMKAELRRLKKRSAACISAMAAAVQTFDTEIEKLKTERKQRSDDLQNWLFQHFRMRNAQGEERDLISIFAAAVQRIPPSGAGECCAPKLLQYAFLNKLRPLAMAEFWWGASPKTELRRHLHYYSACRGKCKPILEFMLRGMNVAKNPLDSLEKKTLEIVYEDAFLAVVNKPEGMLSVPGKSCRESVYSLMRAHWPDADGPLMVHRLDMATSGLLVVAKTQAVYRLLQMQFARREIGKRYVALLVSRPKVSSQGTITLPLCPDPLDRPRQIVDKEHGKTAITDYRIEDTSGPFTRITLYPHTGRTHQLRVHCAHIDGLNVPIVGDVLYGSQADRLFLHAAELTFTHPITDKRLTFTREPDF
;
A
#
# COMPACT_ATOMS: atom_id res chain seq x y z
N MET A 1 34.56 -12.28 -10.12
CA MET A 1 34.48 -13.39 -9.10
C MET A 1 33.27 -13.14 -8.18
N ILE A 2 32.41 -14.13 -7.87
CA ILE A 2 31.15 -13.91 -7.10
C ILE A 2 31.34 -13.99 -5.57
N PHE A 3 32.23 -14.86 -5.11
CA PHE A 3 32.60 -14.94 -3.69
C PHE A 3 33.71 -13.92 -3.40
N HIS A 4 33.48 -13.05 -2.42
CA HIS A 4 34.43 -12.02 -1.99
C HIS A 4 35.00 -12.38 -0.61
N PRO A 5 36.28 -12.73 -0.49
CA PRO A 5 36.89 -13.09 0.80
C PRO A 5 36.76 -11.97 1.85
N LEU A 6 36.55 -12.35 3.11
CA LEU A 6 36.55 -11.43 4.26
C LEU A 6 37.60 -11.86 5.27
N HIS A 7 38.59 -10.99 5.46
CA HIS A 7 39.60 -11.16 6.49
C HIS A 7 39.22 -10.29 7.69
N SER A 8 38.86 -10.91 8.82
CA SER A 8 38.42 -10.19 10.01
C SER A 8 38.57 -11.04 11.27
N GLU A 9 38.87 -10.39 12.40
CA GLU A 9 38.84 -10.98 13.74
C GLU A 9 37.44 -10.99 14.37
N ILE A 10 36.44 -10.40 13.69
CA ILE A 10 35.06 -10.35 14.19
C ILE A 10 34.51 -11.77 14.36
N HIS A 11 33.99 -12.07 15.56
CA HIS A 11 33.40 -13.36 15.87
C HIS A 11 32.21 -13.72 14.96
N ARG A 12 32.08 -15.01 14.68
CA ARG A 12 31.00 -15.55 13.86
C ARG A 12 29.67 -15.49 14.61
N PRO A 13 28.56 -15.12 13.94
CA PRO A 13 27.24 -15.20 14.56
C PRO A 13 26.87 -16.66 14.86
N ARG A 14 26.27 -16.92 16.03
CA ARG A 14 25.77 -18.25 16.41
C ARG A 14 24.48 -18.61 15.69
N LEU A 15 23.65 -17.60 15.41
CA LEU A 15 22.36 -17.72 14.75
C LEU A 15 22.37 -16.86 13.48
N PHE A 16 21.72 -17.33 12.43
CA PHE A 16 21.42 -16.47 11.28
C PHE A 16 20.45 -15.38 11.71
N ASN A 17 20.68 -14.11 11.36
CA ASN A 17 19.79 -13.03 11.77
C ASN A 17 18.39 -13.18 11.15
N ASN A 18 17.36 -12.76 11.87
CA ASN A 18 15.99 -12.79 11.36
C ASN A 18 15.88 -11.79 10.20
N PRO A 19 15.51 -12.19 8.96
CA PRO A 19 15.52 -11.29 7.80
C PRO A 19 14.46 -10.18 7.86
N PHE A 20 13.50 -10.26 8.79
CA PHE A 20 12.39 -9.31 8.92
C PHE A 20 12.52 -8.36 10.11
N TYR A 21 13.54 -8.57 10.95
CA TYR A 21 13.85 -7.72 12.10
C TYR A 21 15.27 -7.99 12.59
N TYR A 22 16.21 -7.08 12.32
CA TYR A 22 17.60 -7.24 12.74
C TYR A 22 18.38 -5.93 12.67
N GLU A 23 19.45 -5.86 13.46
CA GLU A 23 20.59 -4.99 13.19
C GLU A 23 21.68 -5.79 12.44
N PRO A 24 22.33 -5.19 11.43
CA PRO A 24 23.41 -5.86 10.71
C PRO A 24 24.54 -6.26 11.66
N HIS A 25 24.89 -7.54 11.61
CA HIS A 25 26.07 -8.08 12.27
C HIS A 25 27.34 -7.33 11.81
N PRO A 26 28.37 -7.13 12.66
CA PRO A 26 29.56 -6.38 12.27
C PRO A 26 30.26 -6.92 11.00
N LEU A 27 30.28 -8.25 10.79
CA LEU A 27 30.75 -8.85 9.52
C LEU A 27 29.95 -8.37 8.30
N CYS A 28 28.63 -8.18 8.41
CA CYS A 28 27.82 -7.65 7.33
C CYS A 28 28.13 -6.18 7.06
N ARG A 29 28.42 -5.37 8.10
CA ARG A 29 28.81 -3.97 7.92
C ARG A 29 30.13 -3.87 7.15
N LEU A 30 31.13 -4.68 7.54
CA LEU A 30 32.40 -4.79 6.82
C LEU A 30 32.18 -5.19 5.34
N ALA A 31 31.34 -6.18 5.08
CA ALA A 31 30.98 -6.59 3.72
C ALA A 31 30.28 -5.46 2.93
N VAL A 32 29.41 -4.68 3.58
CA VAL A 32 28.75 -3.52 2.97
C VAL A 32 29.75 -2.40 2.68
N ASP A 33 30.73 -2.16 3.54
CA ASP A 33 31.79 -1.17 3.29
C ASP A 33 32.64 -1.55 2.07
N HIS A 34 33.00 -2.82 1.92
CA HIS A 34 33.68 -3.32 0.72
C HIS A 34 32.80 -3.15 -0.52
N LEU A 35 31.53 -3.56 -0.46
CA LEU A 35 30.60 -3.43 -1.58
C LEU A 35 30.36 -1.96 -1.97
N ARG A 36 30.27 -1.06 -0.99
CA ARG A 36 30.14 0.39 -1.24
C ARG A 36 31.29 0.90 -2.10
N GLN A 37 32.53 0.58 -1.74
CA GLN A 37 33.70 1.00 -2.52
C GLN A 37 33.62 0.48 -3.96
N CYS A 38 33.23 -0.78 -4.15
CA CYS A 38 33.01 -1.34 -5.49
C CYS A 38 31.94 -0.56 -6.27
N ILE A 39 30.81 -0.26 -5.63
CA ILE A 39 29.72 0.51 -6.24
C ILE A 39 30.21 1.90 -6.65
N GLU A 40 30.91 2.63 -5.77
CA GLU A 40 31.40 3.99 -6.03
C GLU A 40 32.40 4.07 -7.19
N THR A 41 33.22 3.04 -7.38
CA THR A 41 34.21 2.98 -8.49
C THR A 41 33.61 2.60 -9.84
N GLN A 42 32.39 2.07 -9.87
CA GLN A 42 31.72 1.69 -11.10
C GLN A 42 31.11 2.92 -11.78
N THR A 43 31.30 3.09 -13.09
CA THR A 43 30.77 4.25 -13.84
C THR A 43 29.58 3.90 -14.72
N ALA A 44 29.44 2.62 -15.12
CA ALA A 44 28.47 2.20 -16.13
C ALA A 44 26.99 2.44 -15.77
N TRP A 45 26.66 2.54 -14.48
CA TRP A 45 25.27 2.60 -14.01
C TRP A 45 25.04 3.52 -12.80
N GLN A 46 25.94 4.48 -12.56
CA GLN A 46 25.81 5.43 -11.45
C GLN A 46 24.53 6.26 -11.51
N GLU A 47 24.18 6.76 -12.71
CA GLU A 47 22.98 7.58 -12.88
C GLU A 47 21.70 6.81 -12.57
N GLU A 48 21.65 5.52 -12.90
CA GLU A 48 20.50 4.67 -12.63
C GLU A 48 20.35 4.43 -11.12
N ILE A 49 21.41 3.98 -10.44
CA ILE A 49 21.35 3.70 -9.01
C ILE A 49 21.19 4.96 -8.17
N ALA A 50 21.60 6.13 -8.67
CA ALA A 50 21.39 7.41 -8.00
C ALA A 50 19.90 7.72 -7.81
N ARG A 51 19.02 7.13 -8.64
CA ARG A 51 17.55 7.24 -8.50
C ARG A 51 16.97 6.30 -7.43
N GLY A 52 17.77 5.37 -6.91
CA GLY A 52 17.32 4.41 -5.90
C GLY A 52 17.54 2.96 -6.28
N LYS A 53 18.27 2.20 -5.45
CA LYS A 53 18.47 0.76 -5.65
C LYS A 53 18.64 0.02 -4.32
N MET A 54 18.05 -1.15 -4.17
CA MET A 54 18.34 -2.03 -3.04
C MET A 54 19.56 -2.90 -3.37
N PHE A 55 20.52 -2.93 -2.46
CA PHE A 55 21.66 -3.84 -2.45
C PHE A 55 21.60 -4.73 -1.22
N GLY A 56 22.25 -5.88 -1.28
CA GLY A 56 22.37 -6.76 -0.14
C GLY A 56 23.65 -7.56 -0.16
N VAL A 57 24.11 -7.92 1.04
CA VAL A 57 25.23 -8.81 1.27
C VAL A 57 24.78 -10.02 2.08
N LEU A 58 25.35 -11.17 1.77
CA LEU A 58 25.22 -12.38 2.57
C LEU A 58 26.61 -12.86 2.93
N VAL A 59 26.95 -12.76 4.22
CA VAL A 59 28.16 -13.36 4.76
C VAL A 59 27.98 -14.87 4.77
N VAL A 60 28.92 -15.57 4.16
CA VAL A 60 28.87 -17.02 3.98
C VAL A 60 30.22 -17.65 4.35
N GLU A 61 30.18 -18.94 4.67
CA GLU A 61 31.36 -19.76 4.91
C GLU A 61 31.42 -20.89 3.87
N LYS A 62 32.59 -21.08 3.26
CA LYS A 62 32.87 -22.23 2.38
C LYS A 62 33.04 -23.51 3.20
N PRO A 63 32.91 -24.69 2.60
CA PRO A 63 33.26 -25.96 3.26
C PRO A 63 34.70 -26.01 3.79
N SER A 64 35.62 -25.24 3.21
CA SER A 64 37.00 -25.07 3.69
C SER A 64 37.14 -24.28 5.00
N GLY A 65 36.06 -23.65 5.49
CA GLY A 65 36.06 -22.75 6.64
C GLY A 65 36.39 -21.29 6.32
N GLU A 66 36.73 -20.98 5.05
CA GLU A 66 36.97 -19.62 4.58
C GLU A 66 35.68 -18.80 4.61
N ILE A 67 35.76 -17.59 5.17
CA ILE A 67 34.64 -16.65 5.24
C ILE A 67 34.74 -15.64 4.11
N GLY A 68 33.60 -15.32 3.53
CA GLY A 68 33.46 -14.24 2.58
C GLY A 68 32.04 -13.72 2.55
N TYR A 69 31.72 -12.90 1.55
CA TYR A 69 30.36 -12.48 1.27
C TYR A 69 29.99 -12.66 -0.20
N LEU A 70 28.69 -12.76 -0.41
CA LEU A 70 28.03 -12.64 -1.69
C LEU A 70 27.34 -11.27 -1.74
N ALA A 71 27.26 -10.66 -2.93
CA ALA A 71 26.57 -9.40 -3.15
C ALA A 71 25.40 -9.57 -4.13
N ALA A 72 24.32 -8.83 -3.93
CA ALA A 72 23.16 -8.80 -4.82
C ALA A 72 22.56 -7.40 -4.90
N TYR A 73 21.82 -7.14 -5.98
CA TYR A 73 20.92 -6.00 -6.12
C TYR A 73 19.52 -6.50 -6.51
N SER A 74 18.50 -5.69 -6.18
CA SER A 74 17.10 -6.00 -6.49
C SER A 74 16.76 -5.76 -7.96
N GLY A 75 16.07 -6.70 -8.60
CA GLY A 75 15.72 -6.59 -10.02
C GLY A 75 16.97 -6.51 -10.90
N GLN A 76 17.00 -5.53 -11.81
CA GLN A 76 18.00 -5.39 -12.87
C GLN A 76 18.72 -4.04 -12.82
N ILE A 77 19.96 -3.96 -13.29
CA ILE A 77 20.66 -2.69 -13.52
C ILE A 77 21.07 -2.66 -14.99
N GLY A 78 20.76 -1.59 -15.72
CA GLY A 78 21.02 -1.49 -17.15
C GLY A 78 20.40 -2.64 -17.95
N GLU A 79 19.18 -3.07 -17.59
CA GLU A 79 18.46 -4.22 -18.16
C GLU A 79 19.19 -5.57 -18.02
N ARG A 80 20.20 -5.62 -17.14
CA ARG A 80 21.03 -6.80 -16.88
C ARG A 80 20.91 -7.33 -15.46
N SER A 81 21.09 -8.64 -15.35
CA SER A 81 21.01 -9.40 -14.08
C SER A 81 22.31 -10.13 -13.71
N ASP A 82 23.37 -9.91 -14.48
CA ASP A 82 24.60 -10.71 -14.52
C ASP A 82 25.88 -9.87 -14.31
N TRP A 83 25.77 -8.70 -13.67
CA TRP A 83 26.93 -7.85 -13.41
C TRP A 83 28.00 -8.59 -12.60
N GLU A 84 29.27 -8.45 -13.01
CA GLU A 84 30.38 -9.10 -12.33
C GLU A 84 30.44 -8.69 -10.85
N GLY A 85 30.73 -9.66 -9.98
CA GLY A 85 30.81 -9.45 -8.54
C GLY A 85 29.46 -9.60 -7.83
N PHE A 86 28.36 -9.74 -8.56
CA PHE A 86 27.03 -9.98 -8.00
C PHE A 86 26.54 -11.41 -8.30
N VAL A 87 25.67 -11.92 -7.43
CA VAL A 87 24.96 -13.18 -7.71
C VAL A 87 23.96 -12.97 -8.85
N PRO A 88 23.81 -13.97 -9.74
CA PRO A 88 22.89 -13.87 -10.88
C PRO A 88 21.42 -13.82 -10.43
N ALA A 89 20.51 -13.54 -11.38
CA ALA A 89 19.09 -13.80 -11.18
C ALA A 89 18.83 -15.28 -10.86
N VAL A 90 17.76 -15.56 -10.10
CA VAL A 90 17.31 -16.94 -9.83
C VAL A 90 16.93 -17.64 -11.13
N PHE A 91 16.28 -16.90 -12.03
CA PHE A 91 15.93 -17.34 -13.37
C PHE A 91 16.13 -16.17 -14.33
N ASP A 92 16.91 -16.37 -15.39
CA ASP A 92 17.12 -15.37 -16.44
C ASP A 92 16.04 -15.50 -17.51
N TYR A 93 15.01 -14.68 -17.39
CA TYR A 93 13.89 -14.63 -18.33
C TYR A 93 14.07 -13.55 -19.41
N LEU A 94 15.16 -12.78 -19.40
CA LEU A 94 15.36 -11.62 -20.29
C LEU A 94 16.15 -11.94 -21.57
N GLN A 95 16.38 -13.22 -21.84
CA GLN A 95 17.04 -13.62 -23.08
C GLN A 95 16.29 -13.02 -24.28
N PRO A 96 16.95 -12.28 -25.19
CA PRO A 96 16.28 -11.51 -26.24
C PRO A 96 15.33 -12.33 -27.12
N THR A 97 15.64 -13.60 -27.33
CA THR A 97 14.85 -14.57 -28.11
C THR A 97 14.14 -15.61 -27.23
N GLY A 98 14.09 -15.39 -25.92
CA GLY A 98 13.45 -16.27 -24.96
C GLY A 98 11.92 -16.11 -24.93
N TYR A 99 11.24 -17.14 -24.42
CA TYR A 99 9.77 -17.20 -24.34
C TYR A 99 9.14 -15.94 -23.74
N PHE A 100 9.72 -15.41 -22.65
CA PHE A 100 9.18 -14.23 -22.00
C PHE A 100 9.18 -13.00 -22.90
N LYS A 101 10.30 -12.72 -23.59
CA LYS A 101 10.42 -11.57 -24.48
C LYS A 101 9.51 -11.70 -25.71
N THR A 102 9.37 -12.91 -26.25
CA THR A 102 8.43 -13.18 -27.34
C THR A 102 6.97 -12.91 -26.94
N GLU A 103 6.54 -13.39 -25.77
CA GLU A 103 5.16 -13.15 -25.31
C GLU A 103 4.92 -11.71 -24.86
N GLU A 104 5.93 -11.03 -24.28
CA GLU A 104 5.89 -9.60 -23.98
C GLU A 104 5.69 -8.76 -25.25
N GLU A 105 6.37 -9.12 -26.35
CA GLU A 105 6.20 -8.49 -27.66
C GLU A 105 4.80 -8.75 -28.24
N ASN A 106 4.28 -9.98 -28.15
CA ASN A 106 2.92 -10.32 -28.56
C ASN A 106 1.86 -9.48 -27.80
N ILE A 107 2.02 -9.33 -26.48
CA ILE A 107 1.14 -8.49 -25.64
C ILE A 107 1.25 -7.03 -26.07
N SER A 108 2.47 -6.55 -26.35
CA SER A 108 2.71 -5.18 -26.80
C SER A 108 2.07 -4.89 -28.16
N ARG A 109 2.10 -5.86 -29.09
CA ARG A 109 1.39 -5.79 -30.38
C ARG A 109 -0.12 -5.66 -30.18
N ILE A 110 -0.73 -6.47 -29.30
CA ILE A 110 -2.17 -6.36 -29.02
C ILE A 110 -2.52 -4.98 -28.43
N ASN A 111 -1.68 -4.43 -27.55
CA ASN A 111 -1.89 -3.06 -27.05
C ASN A 111 -1.86 -2.01 -28.17
N GLN A 112 -0.96 -2.15 -29.14
CA GLN A 112 -0.90 -1.28 -30.31
C GLN A 112 -2.16 -1.45 -31.18
N GLU A 113 -2.63 -2.68 -31.41
CA GLU A 113 -3.87 -2.95 -32.15
C GLU A 113 -5.10 -2.32 -31.46
N ILE A 114 -5.23 -2.47 -30.14
CA ILE A 114 -6.30 -1.82 -29.36
C ILE A 114 -6.23 -0.31 -29.52
N THR A 115 -5.04 0.28 -29.46
CA THR A 115 -4.82 1.72 -29.60
C THR A 115 -5.25 2.19 -31.00
N CYS A 116 -4.81 1.50 -32.05
CA CYS A 116 -5.15 1.78 -33.44
C CYS A 116 -6.66 1.65 -33.71
N LEU A 117 -7.32 0.60 -33.19
CA LEU A 117 -8.77 0.41 -33.36
C LEU A 117 -9.57 1.46 -32.59
N THR A 118 -9.13 1.82 -31.39
CA THR A 118 -9.79 2.85 -30.57
C THR A 118 -9.72 4.22 -31.25
N ALA A 119 -8.56 4.56 -31.83
CA ALA A 119 -8.29 5.81 -32.54
C ALA A 119 -8.64 5.77 -34.04
N SER A 120 -9.28 4.70 -34.52
CA SER A 120 -9.62 4.53 -35.94
C SER A 120 -10.52 5.69 -36.43
N PRO A 121 -10.18 6.36 -37.54
CA PRO A 121 -11.04 7.37 -38.16
C PRO A 121 -12.43 6.83 -38.53
N GLN A 122 -12.52 5.55 -38.92
CA GLN A 122 -13.77 4.89 -39.24
C GLN A 122 -14.66 4.72 -38.00
N ARG A 123 -14.06 4.33 -36.87
CA ARG A 123 -14.77 4.23 -35.58
C ARG A 123 -15.25 5.59 -35.10
N GLN A 124 -14.40 6.61 -35.20
CA GLN A 124 -14.74 7.97 -34.79
C GLN A 124 -15.89 8.53 -35.64
N LYS A 125 -15.83 8.34 -36.97
CA LYS A 125 -16.92 8.69 -37.88
C LYS A 125 -18.23 7.96 -37.54
N ALA A 126 -18.18 6.68 -37.21
CA ALA A 126 -19.36 5.92 -36.80
C ALA A 126 -19.98 6.45 -35.49
N ILE A 127 -19.14 6.85 -34.53
CA ILE A 127 -19.58 7.48 -33.27
C ILE A 127 -20.25 8.84 -33.55
N GLU A 128 -19.63 9.67 -34.39
CA GLU A 128 -20.18 10.98 -34.78
C GLU A 128 -21.53 10.82 -35.50
N GLN A 129 -21.63 9.89 -36.45
CA GLN A 129 -22.88 9.58 -37.15
C GLN A 129 -23.98 9.11 -36.20
N LEU A 130 -23.65 8.24 -35.25
CA LEU A 130 -24.58 7.78 -34.22
C LEU A 130 -25.05 8.93 -33.32
N ALA A 131 -24.15 9.83 -32.95
CA ALA A 131 -24.48 11.02 -32.15
C ALA A 131 -25.43 11.95 -32.91
N THR A 132 -25.13 12.23 -34.18
CA THR A 132 -25.98 13.05 -35.06
C THR A 132 -27.38 12.47 -35.19
N ILE A 133 -27.50 11.17 -35.52
CA ILE A 133 -28.80 10.52 -35.69
C ILE A 133 -29.60 10.45 -34.39
N ARG A 134 -28.94 10.31 -33.24
CA ARG A 134 -29.58 10.38 -31.92
C ARG A 134 -30.14 11.78 -31.65
N GLU A 135 -29.39 12.82 -31.97
CA GLU A 135 -29.83 14.20 -31.76
C GLU A 135 -30.95 14.59 -32.74
N GLU A 136 -30.84 14.24 -34.01
CA GLU A 136 -31.91 14.42 -35.01
C GLU A 136 -33.21 13.70 -34.60
N ALA A 137 -33.10 12.45 -34.14
CA ALA A 137 -34.25 11.70 -33.64
C ALA A 137 -34.89 12.38 -32.43
N LYS A 138 -34.08 12.87 -31.48
CA LYS A 138 -34.55 13.58 -30.29
C LYS A 138 -35.27 14.87 -30.67
N GLN A 139 -34.68 15.69 -31.55
CA GLN A 139 -35.28 16.94 -32.03
C GLN A 139 -36.59 16.69 -32.77
N THR A 140 -36.61 15.70 -33.67
CA THR A 140 -37.82 15.36 -34.44
C THR A 140 -38.95 14.88 -33.52
N ILE A 141 -38.64 14.05 -32.53
CA ILE A 141 -39.63 13.57 -31.54
C ILE A 141 -40.13 14.73 -30.68
N GLU A 142 -39.26 15.65 -30.27
CA GLU A 142 -39.62 16.80 -29.44
C GLU A 142 -40.49 17.81 -30.20
N GLN A 143 -40.12 18.15 -31.45
CA GLN A 143 -40.94 18.97 -32.34
C GLN A 143 -42.34 18.37 -32.54
N TYR A 144 -42.43 17.05 -32.74
CA TYR A 144 -43.72 16.38 -32.87
C TYR A 144 -44.56 16.43 -31.57
N ARG A 145 -43.92 16.33 -30.40
CA ARG A 145 -44.60 16.50 -29.10
C ARG A 145 -45.10 17.92 -28.89
N GLN A 146 -44.36 18.93 -29.34
CA GLN A 146 -44.78 20.33 -29.29
C GLN A 146 -46.01 20.54 -30.17
N GLN A 147 -46.01 20.02 -31.40
CA GLN A 147 -47.18 20.04 -32.30
C GLN A 147 -48.41 19.37 -31.65
N MET A 148 -48.24 18.21 -31.01
CA MET A 148 -49.32 17.54 -30.28
C MET A 148 -49.86 18.38 -29.12
N THR A 149 -48.98 19.11 -28.42
CA THR A 149 -49.36 19.98 -27.30
C THR A 149 -50.15 21.19 -27.79
N GLU A 150 -49.72 21.79 -28.90
CA GLU A 150 -50.41 22.92 -29.52
C GLU A 150 -51.77 22.50 -30.10
N ALA A 151 -51.84 21.35 -30.77
CA ALA A 151 -53.09 20.76 -31.24
C ALA A 151 -54.04 20.41 -30.07
N LYS A 152 -53.52 19.98 -28.92
CA LYS A 152 -54.31 19.81 -27.70
C LYS A 152 -54.86 21.17 -27.21
N ARG A 153 -54.01 22.19 -27.12
CA ARG A 153 -54.40 23.55 -26.69
C ARG A 153 -55.51 24.14 -27.57
N LYS A 154 -55.40 24.00 -28.89
CA LYS A 154 -56.44 24.46 -29.85
C LYS A 154 -57.79 23.76 -29.64
N ARG A 155 -57.76 22.45 -29.36
CA ARG A 155 -58.96 21.67 -29.05
C ARG A 155 -59.59 22.10 -27.72
N ASP A 156 -58.77 22.34 -26.69
CA ASP A 156 -59.24 22.80 -25.39
C ASP A 156 -59.89 24.20 -25.49
N LEU A 157 -59.28 25.15 -26.23
CA LEU A 157 -59.86 26.46 -26.55
C LEU A 157 -61.19 26.38 -27.32
N SER A 158 -61.30 25.45 -28.29
CA SER A 158 -62.53 25.27 -29.07
C SER A 158 -63.68 24.72 -28.23
N ARG A 159 -63.37 23.92 -27.20
CA ARG A 159 -64.36 23.41 -26.23
C ARG A 159 -64.87 24.51 -25.31
N GLU A 160 -64.00 25.42 -24.87
CA GLU A 160 -64.37 26.58 -24.05
C GLU A 160 -65.26 27.59 -24.80
N GLN A 161 -65.06 27.74 -26.11
CA GLN A 161 -65.81 28.70 -26.95
C GLN A 161 -67.19 28.20 -27.43
N GLY A 162 -67.62 26.99 -27.07
CA GLY A 162 -68.99 26.51 -27.31
C GLY A 162 -69.39 26.29 -28.77
N THR A 163 -68.44 26.17 -29.71
CA THR A 163 -68.70 26.02 -31.16
C THR A 163 -68.95 24.58 -31.64
N GLY A 164 -69.20 23.62 -30.74
CA GLY A 164 -69.19 22.19 -31.07
C GLY A 164 -70.55 21.50 -31.02
N ASN A 165 -71.17 21.23 -32.18
CA ASN A 165 -72.16 20.15 -32.30
C ASN A 165 -71.95 19.30 -33.57
N GLY A 166 -70.68 19.02 -33.90
CA GLY A 166 -70.31 18.18 -35.06
C GLY A 166 -68.81 17.86 -35.23
N GLY A 167 -67.91 18.47 -34.46
CA GLY A 167 -66.45 18.33 -34.63
C GLY A 167 -65.72 17.37 -33.69
N GLU A 168 -66.39 16.81 -32.67
CA GLU A 168 -65.73 16.03 -31.61
C GLU A 168 -65.11 14.73 -32.10
N GLU A 169 -65.81 13.98 -32.96
CA GLU A 169 -65.27 12.75 -33.55
C GLU A 169 -64.02 13.02 -34.39
N ALA A 170 -63.99 14.12 -35.14
CA ALA A 170 -62.84 14.50 -35.95
C ALA A 170 -61.61 14.80 -35.07
N GLN A 171 -61.80 15.51 -33.95
CA GLN A 171 -60.75 15.82 -32.99
C GLN A 171 -60.23 14.58 -32.23
N ILE A 172 -61.10 13.59 -31.97
CA ILE A 172 -60.70 12.31 -31.38
C ILE A 172 -59.86 11.51 -32.39
N ARG A 173 -60.30 11.42 -33.64
CA ARG A 173 -59.56 10.74 -34.73
C ARG A 173 -58.19 11.40 -34.97
N GLU A 174 -58.12 12.72 -35.02
CA GLU A 174 -56.86 13.47 -35.12
C GLU A 174 -55.91 13.16 -33.95
N SER A 175 -56.43 13.13 -32.71
CA SER A 175 -55.62 12.80 -31.55
C SER A 175 -55.08 11.37 -31.55
N GLN A 176 -55.90 10.41 -31.97
CA GLN A 176 -55.51 9.01 -32.09
C GLN A 176 -54.47 8.84 -33.20
N PHE A 177 -54.66 9.53 -34.33
CA PHE A 177 -53.71 9.57 -35.43
C PHE A 177 -52.35 10.12 -34.98
N MET A 178 -52.30 11.28 -34.32
CA MET A 178 -51.04 11.85 -33.85
C MET A 178 -50.33 10.94 -32.82
N LYS A 179 -51.06 10.28 -31.92
CA LYS A 179 -50.48 9.31 -30.99
C LYS A 179 -49.91 8.08 -31.71
N ALA A 180 -50.60 7.58 -32.73
CA ALA A 180 -50.11 6.47 -33.55
C ALA A 180 -48.86 6.86 -34.36
N GLU A 181 -48.84 8.08 -34.89
CA GLU A 181 -47.73 8.60 -35.67
C GLU A 181 -46.50 8.87 -34.79
N LEU A 182 -46.66 9.41 -33.58
CA LEU A 182 -45.56 9.51 -32.61
C LEU A 182 -44.96 8.13 -32.26
N ARG A 183 -45.80 7.08 -32.15
CA ARG A 183 -45.33 5.70 -31.93
C ARG A 183 -44.54 5.19 -33.14
N ARG A 184 -45.01 5.43 -34.37
CA ARG A 184 -44.29 5.06 -35.61
C ARG A 184 -42.96 5.78 -35.72
N LEU A 185 -42.94 7.09 -35.44
CA LEU A 185 -41.75 7.92 -35.43
C LEU A 185 -40.69 7.36 -34.45
N LYS A 186 -41.08 7.11 -33.19
CA LYS A 186 -40.20 6.50 -32.19
C LYS A 186 -39.65 5.15 -32.64
N LYS A 187 -40.49 4.30 -33.24
CA LYS A 187 -40.08 2.98 -33.74
C LYS A 187 -39.07 3.10 -34.89
N ARG A 188 -39.30 4.01 -35.85
CA ARG A 188 -38.39 4.25 -36.98
C ARG A 188 -37.05 4.84 -36.50
N SER A 189 -37.09 5.83 -35.61
CA SER A 189 -35.89 6.42 -35.00
C SER A 189 -35.09 5.38 -34.23
N ALA A 190 -35.75 4.52 -33.44
CA ALA A 190 -35.09 3.43 -32.72
C ALA A 190 -34.41 2.43 -33.67
N ALA A 191 -35.06 2.05 -34.78
CA ALA A 191 -34.47 1.17 -35.79
C ALA A 191 -33.23 1.81 -36.46
N CYS A 192 -33.30 3.09 -36.81
CA CYS A 192 -32.17 3.82 -37.39
C CYS A 192 -30.98 3.93 -36.42
N ILE A 193 -31.25 4.32 -35.16
CA ILE A 193 -30.24 4.37 -34.10
C ILE A 193 -29.62 2.99 -33.90
N SER A 194 -30.43 1.93 -33.90
CA SER A 194 -29.94 0.55 -33.74
C SER A 194 -29.01 0.13 -34.88
N ALA A 195 -29.35 0.47 -36.14
CA ALA A 195 -28.52 0.14 -37.29
C ALA A 195 -27.14 0.84 -37.23
N MET A 196 -27.12 2.11 -36.81
CA MET A 196 -25.85 2.86 -36.66
C MET A 196 -25.07 2.43 -35.42
N ALA A 197 -25.76 2.09 -34.34
CA ALA A 197 -25.14 1.55 -33.14
C ALA A 197 -24.43 0.21 -33.42
N ALA A 198 -24.99 -0.63 -34.30
CA ALA A 198 -24.34 -1.87 -34.71
C ALA A 198 -22.95 -1.64 -35.35
N ALA A 199 -22.77 -0.55 -36.11
CA ALA A 199 -21.48 -0.23 -36.72
C ALA A 199 -20.42 0.13 -35.65
N VAL A 200 -20.79 0.91 -34.62
CA VAL A 200 -19.90 1.19 -33.48
C VAL A 200 -19.63 -0.07 -32.67
N GLN A 201 -20.67 -0.88 -32.45
CA GLN A 201 -20.61 -2.11 -31.67
C GLN A 201 -19.64 -3.13 -32.28
N THR A 202 -19.49 -3.20 -33.60
CA THR A 202 -18.48 -4.06 -34.25
C THR A 202 -17.06 -3.73 -33.78
N PHE A 203 -16.70 -2.44 -33.75
CA PHE A 203 -15.38 -2.02 -33.27
C PHE A 203 -15.22 -2.28 -31.77
N ASP A 204 -16.24 -1.94 -30.97
CA ASP A 204 -16.19 -2.13 -29.52
C ASP A 204 -16.08 -3.61 -29.16
N THR A 205 -16.75 -4.50 -29.90
CA THR A 205 -16.65 -5.96 -29.70
C THR A 205 -15.23 -6.48 -29.98
N GLU A 206 -14.59 -6.01 -31.06
CA GLU A 206 -13.21 -6.42 -31.36
C GLU A 206 -12.23 -5.87 -30.33
N ILE A 207 -12.41 -4.62 -29.88
CA ILE A 207 -11.60 -4.02 -28.81
C ILE A 207 -11.72 -4.83 -27.50
N GLU A 208 -12.93 -5.22 -27.10
CA GLU A 208 -13.14 -6.02 -25.89
C GLU A 208 -12.59 -7.44 -26.01
N LYS A 209 -12.65 -8.05 -27.20
CA LYS A 209 -12.01 -9.32 -27.49
C LYS A 209 -10.50 -9.23 -27.34
N LEU A 210 -9.86 -8.21 -27.95
CA LEU A 210 -8.42 -7.97 -27.82
C LEU A 210 -8.00 -7.68 -26.37
N LYS A 211 -8.79 -6.90 -25.62
CA LYS A 211 -8.55 -6.67 -24.17
C LYS A 211 -8.58 -7.96 -23.38
N THR A 212 -9.53 -8.85 -23.69
CA THR A 212 -9.67 -10.15 -23.05
C THR A 212 -8.48 -11.05 -23.37
N GLU A 213 -8.08 -11.13 -24.64
CA GLU A 213 -6.87 -11.87 -25.06
C GLU A 213 -5.61 -11.32 -24.40
N ARG A 214 -5.43 -9.99 -24.40
CA ARG A 214 -4.28 -9.32 -23.77
C ARG A 214 -4.18 -9.65 -22.29
N LYS A 215 -5.31 -9.64 -21.58
CA LYS A 215 -5.36 -9.99 -20.17
C LYS A 215 -4.97 -11.45 -19.95
N GLN A 216 -5.58 -12.38 -20.70
CA GLN A 216 -5.28 -13.80 -20.60
C GLN A 216 -3.80 -14.09 -20.84
N ARG A 217 -3.22 -13.56 -21.92
CA ARG A 217 -1.78 -13.70 -22.21
C ARG A 217 -0.89 -13.13 -21.11
N SER A 218 -1.26 -11.98 -20.53
CA SER A 218 -0.54 -11.39 -19.41
C SER A 218 -0.56 -12.28 -18.17
N ASP A 219 -1.73 -12.85 -17.85
CA ASP A 219 -1.89 -13.76 -16.70
C ASP A 219 -1.12 -15.07 -16.93
N ASP A 220 -1.16 -15.63 -18.14
CA ASP A 220 -0.44 -16.85 -18.53
C ASP A 220 1.08 -16.65 -18.49
N LEU A 221 1.57 -15.53 -19.03
CA LEU A 221 2.99 -15.18 -19.00
C LEU A 221 3.49 -15.00 -17.56
N GLN A 222 2.71 -14.36 -16.71
CA GLN A 222 3.06 -14.18 -15.30
C GLN A 222 3.06 -15.51 -14.53
N ASN A 223 2.08 -16.39 -14.78
CA ASN A 223 2.07 -17.74 -14.21
C ASN A 223 3.27 -18.57 -14.67
N TRP A 224 3.57 -18.54 -15.97
CA TRP A 224 4.75 -19.18 -16.53
C TRP A 224 6.02 -18.69 -15.83
N LEU A 225 6.19 -17.37 -15.68
CA LEU A 225 7.36 -16.80 -15.00
C LEU A 225 7.49 -17.35 -13.58
N PHE A 226 6.41 -17.33 -12.79
CA PHE A 226 6.42 -17.79 -11.40
C PHE A 226 6.71 -19.29 -11.25
N GLN A 227 6.36 -20.13 -12.23
CA GLN A 227 6.73 -21.55 -12.25
C GLN A 227 8.22 -21.77 -12.45
N HIS A 228 8.90 -20.87 -13.19
CA HIS A 228 10.33 -20.98 -13.49
C HIS A 228 11.21 -20.44 -12.36
N PHE A 229 10.70 -19.53 -11.54
CA PHE A 229 11.37 -19.12 -10.31
C PHE A 229 11.31 -20.23 -9.25
N ARG A 230 12.23 -21.19 -9.34
CA ARG A 230 12.39 -22.29 -8.37
C ARG A 230 13.36 -21.90 -7.27
N MET A 231 12.87 -21.87 -6.04
CA MET A 231 13.64 -21.55 -4.84
C MET A 231 14.06 -22.83 -4.14
N ARG A 232 15.29 -22.86 -3.62
CA ARG A 232 15.83 -23.95 -2.81
C ARG A 232 15.90 -23.56 -1.35
N ASN A 233 15.59 -24.48 -0.43
CA ASN A 233 15.79 -24.25 1.00
C ASN A 233 17.07 -24.89 1.53
N ALA A 234 17.41 -24.62 2.80
CA ALA A 234 18.64 -25.11 3.41
C ALA A 234 18.67 -26.65 3.60
N GLN A 235 17.52 -27.32 3.54
CA GLN A 235 17.41 -28.79 3.54
C GLN A 235 17.56 -29.39 2.15
N GLY A 236 17.62 -28.55 1.11
CA GLY A 236 17.79 -28.94 -0.27
C GLY A 236 16.48 -29.19 -1.03
N GLU A 237 15.32 -28.94 -0.43
CA GLU A 237 14.02 -29.01 -1.11
C GLU A 237 13.87 -27.82 -2.08
N GLU A 238 13.16 -28.05 -3.19
CA GLU A 238 12.88 -27.01 -4.19
C GLU A 238 11.37 -26.83 -4.41
N ARG A 239 10.94 -25.57 -4.54
CA ARG A 239 9.56 -25.20 -4.88
C ARG A 239 9.54 -23.97 -5.78
N ASP A 240 8.59 -23.91 -6.71
CA ASP A 240 8.29 -22.71 -7.48
C ASP A 240 7.52 -21.66 -6.63
N LEU A 241 7.41 -20.44 -7.14
CA LEU A 241 6.75 -19.36 -6.42
C LEU A 241 5.24 -19.61 -6.23
N ILE A 242 4.55 -20.23 -7.18
CA ILE A 242 3.11 -20.52 -7.05
C ILE A 242 2.89 -21.45 -5.84
N SER A 243 3.68 -22.51 -5.76
CA SER A 243 3.67 -23.49 -4.66
C SER A 243 4.02 -22.87 -3.31
N ILE A 244 4.96 -21.94 -3.27
CA ILE A 244 5.33 -21.22 -2.04
C ILE A 244 4.21 -20.27 -1.59
N PHE A 245 3.61 -19.52 -2.52
CA PHE A 245 2.60 -18.52 -2.20
C PHE A 245 1.21 -19.11 -1.93
N ALA A 246 0.93 -20.34 -2.36
CA ALA A 246 -0.35 -21.00 -2.11
C ALA A 246 -0.77 -21.02 -0.62
N ALA A 247 0.22 -21.14 0.29
CA ALA A 247 0.01 -21.08 1.74
C ALA A 247 0.08 -19.66 2.34
N ALA A 248 0.48 -18.66 1.55
CA ALA A 248 0.61 -17.28 1.99
C ALA A 248 -0.72 -16.53 1.97
N VAL A 249 -0.79 -15.41 2.70
CA VAL A 249 -1.99 -14.55 2.78
C VAL A 249 -2.43 -14.04 1.40
N GLN A 250 -1.47 -13.69 0.53
CA GLN A 250 -1.75 -13.17 -0.80
C GLN A 250 -2.14 -14.25 -1.81
N ARG A 251 -1.86 -15.53 -1.51
CA ARG A 251 -2.05 -16.75 -2.35
C ARG A 251 -1.34 -16.77 -3.70
N ILE A 252 -1.22 -15.62 -4.35
CA ILE A 252 -0.59 -15.41 -5.66
C ILE A 252 0.67 -14.56 -5.45
N PRO A 253 1.79 -14.90 -6.08
CA PRO A 253 3.00 -14.08 -6.01
C PRO A 253 2.78 -12.70 -6.64
N PRO A 254 3.23 -11.61 -5.99
CA PRO A 254 3.25 -10.29 -6.61
C PRO A 254 4.37 -10.18 -7.66
N SER A 255 4.24 -9.24 -8.60
CA SER A 255 5.27 -8.97 -9.61
C SER A 255 6.64 -8.65 -8.98
N GLY A 256 7.69 -9.24 -9.54
CA GLY A 256 9.07 -9.18 -9.05
C GLY A 256 9.35 -10.00 -7.78
N ALA A 257 8.45 -10.91 -7.40
CA ALA A 257 8.77 -11.94 -6.40
C ALA A 257 9.93 -12.81 -6.90
N GLY A 258 10.91 -13.07 -6.02
CA GLY A 258 12.12 -13.82 -6.34
C GLY A 258 13.29 -12.99 -6.87
N GLU A 259 13.08 -11.72 -7.19
CA GLU A 259 14.13 -10.82 -7.71
C GLU A 259 14.79 -9.93 -6.63
N CYS A 260 14.35 -10.05 -5.38
CA CYS A 260 14.92 -9.29 -4.26
C CYS A 260 16.31 -9.83 -3.86
N CYS A 261 17.10 -9.01 -3.17
CA CYS A 261 18.47 -9.36 -2.78
C CYS A 261 18.53 -10.65 -1.96
N ALA A 262 17.76 -10.75 -0.88
CA ALA A 262 17.84 -11.90 0.04
C ALA A 262 17.54 -13.26 -0.61
N PRO A 263 16.45 -13.46 -1.37
CA PRO A 263 16.23 -14.70 -2.11
C PRO A 263 17.37 -15.05 -3.07
N LYS A 264 17.88 -14.09 -3.86
CA LYS A 264 18.99 -14.31 -4.80
C LYS A 264 20.27 -14.77 -4.07
N LEU A 265 20.61 -14.10 -2.97
CA LEU A 265 21.78 -14.41 -2.16
C LEU A 265 21.71 -15.83 -1.57
N LEU A 266 20.58 -16.17 -0.94
CA LEU A 266 20.38 -17.50 -0.35
C LEU A 266 20.32 -18.59 -1.42
N GLN A 267 19.67 -18.33 -2.55
CA GLN A 267 19.59 -19.28 -3.66
C GLN A 267 20.99 -19.65 -4.14
N TYR A 268 21.84 -18.64 -4.41
CA TYR A 268 23.21 -18.87 -4.84
C TYR A 268 24.02 -19.61 -3.77
N ALA A 269 23.88 -19.22 -2.49
CA ALA A 269 24.58 -19.89 -1.39
C ALA A 269 24.22 -21.38 -1.30
N PHE A 270 22.92 -21.73 -1.35
CA PHE A 270 22.47 -23.12 -1.28
C PHE A 270 22.89 -23.95 -2.48
N LEU A 271 22.81 -23.41 -3.70
CA LEU A 271 23.26 -24.09 -4.92
C LEU A 271 24.77 -24.39 -4.88
N ASN A 272 25.57 -23.51 -4.26
CA ASN A 272 27.02 -23.65 -4.17
C ASN A 272 27.49 -24.23 -2.82
N LYS A 273 26.58 -24.77 -2.01
CA LYS A 273 26.90 -25.39 -0.69
C LYS A 273 27.66 -24.45 0.25
N LEU A 274 27.39 -23.15 0.17
CA LEU A 274 27.94 -22.13 1.06
C LEU A 274 27.02 -22.00 2.28
N ARG A 275 27.60 -21.98 3.48
CA ARG A 275 26.84 -21.87 4.74
C ARG A 275 26.52 -20.40 5.03
N PRO A 276 25.25 -19.97 5.02
CA PRO A 276 24.89 -18.59 5.34
C PRO A 276 25.14 -18.29 6.83
N LEU A 277 25.76 -17.15 7.13
CA LEU A 277 26.08 -16.71 8.50
C LEU A 277 25.21 -15.53 8.93
N ALA A 278 25.16 -14.48 8.13
CA ALA A 278 24.34 -13.30 8.37
C ALA A 278 24.12 -12.49 7.09
N MET A 279 23.04 -11.74 7.03
CA MET A 279 22.69 -10.88 5.89
C MET A 279 22.44 -9.43 6.28
N ALA A 280 22.65 -8.52 5.34
CA ALA A 280 22.21 -7.14 5.42
C ALA A 280 21.74 -6.64 4.05
N GLU A 281 20.67 -5.86 4.01
CA GLU A 281 20.20 -5.17 2.82
C GLU A 281 20.21 -3.67 3.12
N PHE A 282 20.59 -2.85 2.13
CA PHE A 282 20.69 -1.40 2.28
C PHE A 282 20.30 -0.69 0.99
N TRP A 283 19.84 0.55 1.13
CA TRP A 283 19.41 1.36 0.00
C TRP A 283 20.54 2.26 -0.52
N TRP A 284 20.65 2.36 -1.84
CA TRP A 284 21.54 3.28 -2.54
C TRP A 284 20.73 4.34 -3.29
N GLY A 285 21.26 5.57 -3.41
CA GLY A 285 20.59 6.66 -4.13
C GLY A 285 19.45 7.37 -3.39
N ALA A 286 18.71 8.17 -4.16
CA ALA A 286 17.59 8.98 -3.70
C ALA A 286 16.41 8.13 -3.20
N SER A 287 15.57 8.72 -2.35
CA SER A 287 14.30 8.10 -1.96
C SER A 287 13.32 8.15 -3.13
N PRO A 288 12.62 7.06 -3.47
CA PRO A 288 11.47 7.11 -4.37
C PRO A 288 10.40 8.05 -3.81
N LYS A 289 9.54 8.61 -4.66
CA LYS A 289 8.43 9.49 -4.21
C LYS A 289 7.36 8.74 -3.40
N THR A 290 7.22 7.44 -3.63
CA THR A 290 6.15 6.60 -3.05
C THR A 290 6.60 5.81 -1.83
N GLU A 291 7.91 5.67 -1.62
CA GLU A 291 8.48 4.90 -0.52
C GLU A 291 9.49 5.75 0.25
N LEU A 292 9.54 5.57 1.57
CA LEU A 292 10.59 6.17 2.37
C LEU A 292 11.85 5.30 2.34
N ARG A 293 12.86 5.76 1.61
CA ARG A 293 14.19 5.17 1.57
C ARG A 293 15.26 6.22 1.86
N ARG A 294 16.41 5.77 2.34
CA ARG A 294 17.51 6.62 2.78
C ARG A 294 18.80 5.97 2.34
N HIS A 295 19.63 6.75 1.68
CA HIS A 295 20.95 6.32 1.23
C HIS A 295 21.75 5.69 2.38
N LEU A 296 22.34 4.52 2.12
CA LEU A 296 23.11 3.66 3.04
C LEU A 296 22.35 3.16 4.28
N HIS A 297 21.05 3.41 4.38
CA HIS A 297 20.26 2.88 5.47
C HIS A 297 19.94 1.41 5.25
N TYR A 298 19.94 0.63 6.33
CA TYR A 298 19.65 -0.80 6.30
C TYR A 298 18.14 -1.06 6.35
N TYR A 299 17.68 -2.01 5.55
CA TYR A 299 16.27 -2.40 5.52
C TYR A 299 16.14 -3.91 5.70
N SER A 300 15.07 -4.35 6.35
CA SER A 300 14.69 -5.75 6.38
C SER A 300 14.11 -6.19 5.03
N ALA A 301 14.11 -7.49 4.78
CA ALA A 301 13.45 -8.06 3.62
C ALA A 301 11.94 -7.70 3.59
N CYS A 302 11.42 -7.39 2.40
CA CYS A 302 10.02 -6.97 2.27
C CYS A 302 9.03 -8.08 2.64
N ARG A 303 7.89 -7.70 3.26
CA ARG A 303 6.94 -8.69 3.77
C ARG A 303 6.01 -9.30 2.71
N GLY A 304 5.72 -8.60 1.63
CA GLY A 304 4.84 -9.09 0.56
C GLY A 304 5.54 -10.08 -0.35
N LYS A 305 6.71 -9.71 -0.90
CA LYS A 305 7.43 -10.55 -1.87
C LYS A 305 8.35 -11.55 -1.20
N CYS A 306 9.18 -11.12 -0.25
CA CYS A 306 10.21 -11.98 0.32
C CYS A 306 9.70 -12.90 1.42
N LYS A 307 8.68 -12.50 2.21
CA LYS A 307 8.31 -13.28 3.40
C LYS A 307 7.95 -14.74 3.12
N PRO A 308 7.04 -15.06 2.19
CA PRO A 308 6.72 -16.46 1.90
C PRO A 308 7.93 -17.24 1.38
N ILE A 309 8.75 -16.61 0.54
CA ILE A 309 9.95 -17.20 -0.04
C ILE A 309 10.97 -17.53 1.06
N LEU A 310 11.32 -16.56 1.90
CA LEU A 310 12.31 -16.73 2.95
C LEU A 310 11.84 -17.66 4.08
N GLU A 311 10.54 -17.66 4.41
CA GLU A 311 9.97 -18.66 5.34
C GLU A 311 10.11 -20.10 4.82
N PHE A 312 10.08 -20.28 3.49
CA PHE A 312 10.40 -21.57 2.88
C PHE A 312 11.90 -21.83 2.83
N MET A 313 12.70 -20.88 2.32
CA MET A 313 14.14 -21.04 2.09
C MET A 313 14.94 -21.28 3.38
N LEU A 314 14.53 -20.66 4.50
CA LEU A 314 15.22 -20.76 5.77
C LEU A 314 14.85 -22.01 6.60
N ARG A 315 13.97 -22.90 6.08
CA ARG A 315 13.65 -24.16 6.76
C ARG A 315 14.91 -25.01 6.95
N GLY A 316 15.11 -25.49 8.18
CA GLY A 316 16.32 -26.22 8.57
C GLY A 316 17.50 -25.34 9.00
N MET A 317 17.37 -24.01 8.95
CA MET A 317 18.38 -23.10 9.50
C MET A 317 18.09 -22.72 10.95
N ASN A 318 19.16 -22.44 11.70
CA ASN A 318 19.05 -21.87 13.04
C ASN A 318 18.97 -20.33 12.94
N VAL A 319 17.74 -19.82 12.81
CA VAL A 319 17.46 -18.39 12.63
C VAL A 319 17.06 -17.75 13.96
N ALA A 320 17.58 -16.56 14.24
CA ALA A 320 17.17 -15.75 15.37
C ALA A 320 15.66 -15.52 15.36
N LYS A 321 15.03 -15.64 16.53
CA LYS A 321 13.60 -15.30 16.68
C LYS A 321 13.41 -13.81 16.47
N ASN A 322 12.23 -13.44 15.97
CA ASN A 322 11.84 -12.04 15.91
C ASN A 322 11.66 -11.52 17.35
N PRO A 323 12.44 -10.53 17.80
CA PRO A 323 12.36 -9.98 19.16
C PRO A 323 10.97 -9.45 19.51
N LEU A 324 10.20 -9.00 18.51
CA LEU A 324 8.83 -8.52 18.70
C LEU A 324 7.84 -9.64 19.04
N ASP A 325 8.19 -10.91 18.83
CA ASP A 325 7.34 -12.06 19.18
C ASP A 325 7.53 -12.51 20.64
N SER A 326 8.37 -11.81 21.43
CA SER A 326 8.52 -12.07 22.86
C SER A 326 7.21 -11.78 23.62
N LEU A 327 6.81 -12.76 24.44
CA LEU A 327 5.60 -12.74 25.28
C LEU A 327 5.88 -12.16 26.68
N GLU A 328 6.70 -11.11 26.77
CA GLU A 328 6.88 -10.43 28.04
C GLU A 328 5.55 -9.83 28.51
N LYS A 329 5.10 -10.26 29.69
CA LYS A 329 3.91 -9.69 30.35
C LYS A 329 4.23 -8.27 30.77
N LYS A 330 3.41 -7.32 30.30
CA LYS A 330 3.52 -5.90 30.67
C LYS A 330 2.31 -5.48 31.47
N THR A 331 2.53 -4.74 32.55
CA THR A 331 1.46 -4.14 33.37
C THR A 331 0.82 -2.97 32.63
N LEU A 332 -0.51 -2.88 32.68
CA LEU A 332 -1.28 -1.78 32.11
C LEU A 332 -1.74 -0.86 33.24
N GLU A 333 -1.33 0.41 33.19
CA GLU A 333 -1.73 1.42 34.17
C GLU A 333 -3.10 2.00 33.82
N ILE A 334 -4.02 2.01 34.78
CA ILE A 334 -5.32 2.69 34.67
C ILE A 334 -5.18 4.06 35.32
N VAL A 335 -5.21 5.13 34.51
CA VAL A 335 -5.02 6.52 34.94
C VAL A 335 -6.31 7.11 35.53
N TYR A 336 -7.45 6.70 34.98
CA TYR A 336 -8.77 7.13 35.43
C TYR A 336 -9.79 6.05 35.12
N GLU A 337 -10.76 5.88 36.00
CA GLU A 337 -11.84 4.92 35.82
C GLU A 337 -13.12 5.40 36.53
N ASP A 338 -14.26 5.25 35.86
CA ASP A 338 -15.59 5.44 36.44
C ASP A 338 -16.54 4.32 36.00
N ALA A 339 -17.84 4.46 36.24
CA ALA A 339 -18.85 3.46 35.88
C ALA A 339 -18.98 3.22 34.37
N PHE A 340 -18.50 4.13 33.51
CA PHE A 340 -18.77 4.15 32.08
C PHE A 340 -17.54 4.00 31.19
N LEU A 341 -16.37 4.47 31.65
CA LEU A 341 -15.14 4.46 30.87
C LEU A 341 -13.89 4.35 31.75
N ALA A 342 -12.74 4.16 31.12
CA ALA A 342 -11.45 4.39 31.72
C ALA A 342 -10.48 5.04 30.72
N VAL A 343 -9.42 5.65 31.26
CA VAL A 343 -8.25 6.08 30.50
C VAL A 343 -7.06 5.28 31.02
N VAL A 344 -6.37 4.60 30.11
CA VAL A 344 -5.20 3.77 30.43
C VAL A 344 -3.94 4.38 29.82
N ASN A 345 -2.80 4.17 30.48
CA ASN A 345 -1.48 4.47 29.92
C ASN A 345 -0.90 3.19 29.33
N LYS A 346 -1.02 3.03 28.00
CA LYS A 346 -0.55 1.84 27.29
C LYS A 346 0.98 1.80 27.27
N PRO A 347 1.63 0.73 27.76
CA PRO A 347 3.07 0.59 27.60
C PRO A 347 3.44 0.37 26.13
N GLU A 348 4.69 0.67 25.79
CA GLU A 348 5.26 0.34 24.50
C GLU A 348 5.27 -1.18 24.27
N GLY A 349 5.12 -1.63 23.02
CA GLY A 349 5.18 -3.04 22.62
C GLY A 349 3.87 -3.81 22.86
N MET A 350 2.94 -3.27 23.63
CA MET A 350 1.61 -3.83 23.81
C MET A 350 0.67 -3.43 22.65
N LEU A 351 -0.11 -4.39 22.15
CA LEU A 351 -1.13 -4.10 21.14
C LEU A 351 -2.32 -3.35 21.74
N SER A 352 -2.94 -2.44 20.99
CA SER A 352 -4.21 -1.85 21.43
C SER A 352 -5.37 -2.83 21.31
N VAL A 353 -5.40 -3.60 20.22
CA VAL A 353 -6.42 -4.61 19.89
C VAL A 353 -5.75 -5.94 19.53
N PRO A 354 -6.41 -7.10 19.69
CA PRO A 354 -5.81 -8.39 19.37
C PRO A 354 -5.30 -8.44 17.92
N GLY A 355 -4.09 -8.97 17.76
CA GLY A 355 -3.45 -9.16 16.46
C GLY A 355 -3.70 -10.56 15.89
N LYS A 356 -2.90 -10.95 14.89
CA LYS A 356 -2.87 -12.34 14.40
C LYS A 356 -2.15 -13.30 15.36
N SER A 357 -1.29 -12.76 16.23
CA SER A 357 -0.60 -13.51 17.27
C SER A 357 -1.42 -13.53 18.56
N CYS A 358 -1.15 -14.50 19.44
CA CYS A 358 -1.77 -14.62 20.77
C CYS A 358 -1.20 -13.62 21.80
N ARG A 359 -0.73 -12.44 21.37
CA ARG A 359 -0.13 -11.44 22.26
C ARG A 359 -1.23 -10.70 23.03
N GLU A 360 -0.97 -10.40 24.29
CA GLU A 360 -1.83 -9.53 25.09
C GLU A 360 -2.00 -8.15 24.43
N SER A 361 -3.19 -7.60 24.59
CA SER A 361 -3.58 -6.28 24.12
C SER A 361 -4.31 -5.52 25.22
N VAL A 362 -4.40 -4.20 25.11
CA VAL A 362 -5.24 -3.38 25.99
C VAL A 362 -6.66 -3.95 26.04
N TYR A 363 -7.24 -4.25 24.87
CA TYR A 363 -8.55 -4.89 24.79
C TYR A 363 -8.66 -6.16 25.65
N SER A 364 -7.73 -7.10 25.51
CA SER A 364 -7.82 -8.37 26.23
C SER A 364 -7.67 -8.20 27.74
N LEU A 365 -6.80 -7.29 28.19
CA LEU A 365 -6.62 -6.98 29.61
C LEU A 365 -7.86 -6.29 30.18
N MET A 366 -8.41 -5.28 29.48
CA MET A 366 -9.60 -4.57 29.95
C MET A 366 -10.86 -5.45 29.89
N ARG A 367 -10.96 -6.36 28.91
CA ARG A 367 -12.05 -7.34 28.85
C ARG A 367 -12.01 -8.33 30.01
N ALA A 368 -10.82 -8.76 30.41
CA ALA A 368 -10.64 -9.60 31.60
C ALA A 368 -10.94 -8.82 32.90
N HIS A 369 -10.58 -7.54 32.93
CA HIS A 369 -10.84 -6.66 34.07
C HIS A 369 -12.34 -6.32 34.25
N TRP A 370 -13.09 -6.21 33.14
CA TRP A 370 -14.55 -5.97 33.14
C TRP A 370 -15.28 -7.03 32.30
N PRO A 371 -15.55 -8.22 32.88
CA PRO A 371 -16.27 -9.28 32.18
C PRO A 371 -17.70 -8.86 31.79
N ASP A 372 -18.33 -7.98 32.58
CA ASP A 372 -19.72 -7.55 32.39
C ASP A 372 -19.87 -6.35 31.43
N ALA A 373 -18.78 -5.85 30.84
CA ALA A 373 -18.83 -4.73 29.91
C ALA A 373 -19.56 -5.10 28.60
N ASP A 374 -20.65 -4.40 28.27
CA ASP A 374 -21.48 -4.69 27.10
C ASP A 374 -20.99 -4.06 25.78
N GLY A 375 -19.99 -3.17 25.83
CA GLY A 375 -19.46 -2.46 24.67
C GLY A 375 -18.23 -3.11 24.02
N PRO A 376 -17.79 -2.63 22.84
CA PRO A 376 -16.55 -3.09 22.18
C PRO A 376 -15.26 -2.73 22.91
N LEU A 377 -15.33 -1.96 24.01
CA LEU A 377 -14.21 -1.38 24.77
C LEU A 377 -13.39 -0.34 24.00
N MET A 378 -12.82 -0.70 22.86
CA MET A 378 -11.79 0.10 22.19
C MET A 378 -12.37 1.14 21.23
N VAL A 379 -12.40 2.40 21.64
CA VAL A 379 -12.90 3.51 20.80
C VAL A 379 -11.84 4.06 19.82
N HIS A 380 -10.56 3.91 20.15
CA HIS A 380 -9.45 4.27 19.27
C HIS A 380 -8.25 3.39 19.57
N ARG A 381 -7.14 3.58 18.86
CA ARG A 381 -5.95 2.73 18.96
C ARG A 381 -4.66 3.52 18.85
N LEU A 382 -3.65 3.05 19.57
CA LEU A 382 -2.25 3.40 19.37
C LEU A 382 -1.53 2.26 18.63
N ASP A 383 -0.44 2.60 17.95
CA ASP A 383 0.45 1.59 17.36
C ASP A 383 1.05 0.71 18.47
N MET A 384 1.46 -0.51 18.12
CA MET A 384 2.08 -1.44 19.07
C MET A 384 3.27 -0.78 19.78
N ALA A 385 4.15 -0.12 19.02
CA ALA A 385 5.33 0.55 19.54
C ALA A 385 5.06 1.95 20.11
N THR A 386 3.84 2.49 20.01
CA THR A 386 3.53 3.81 20.63
C THR A 386 3.08 3.60 22.06
N SER A 387 3.54 4.42 23.00
CA SER A 387 3.10 4.40 24.40
C SER A 387 2.12 5.55 24.68
N GLY A 388 1.42 5.53 25.83
CA GLY A 388 0.64 6.67 26.32
C GLY A 388 -0.86 6.44 26.39
N LEU A 389 -1.58 7.55 26.53
CA LEU A 389 -2.99 7.59 26.91
C LEU A 389 -3.94 7.00 25.86
N LEU A 390 -4.86 6.16 26.31
CA LEU A 390 -5.91 5.55 25.51
C LEU A 390 -7.21 5.47 26.33
N VAL A 391 -8.30 6.04 25.81
CA VAL A 391 -9.64 5.89 26.40
C VAL A 391 -10.31 4.58 25.97
N VAL A 392 -10.99 3.93 26.92
CA VAL A 392 -11.72 2.67 26.78
C VAL A 392 -13.15 2.87 27.30
N ALA A 393 -14.16 2.45 26.55
CA ALA A 393 -15.57 2.61 26.89
C ALA A 393 -16.17 1.29 27.40
N LYS A 394 -16.63 1.25 28.65
CA LYS A 394 -17.22 0.06 29.26
C LYS A 394 -18.56 -0.31 28.62
N THR A 395 -19.34 0.70 28.25
CA THR A 395 -20.70 0.49 27.70
C THR A 395 -20.81 0.79 26.22
N GLN A 396 -21.73 0.09 25.54
CA GLN A 396 -22.04 0.29 24.12
C GLN A 396 -22.55 1.71 23.83
N ALA A 397 -23.27 2.33 24.76
CA ALA A 397 -23.76 3.70 24.64
C ALA A 397 -22.60 4.71 24.66
N VAL A 398 -21.71 4.63 25.65
CA VAL A 398 -20.54 5.50 25.79
C VAL A 398 -19.56 5.30 24.64
N TYR A 399 -19.40 4.06 24.17
CA TYR A 399 -18.61 3.77 22.97
C TYR A 399 -19.10 4.57 21.75
N ARG A 400 -20.41 4.59 21.47
CA ARG A 400 -20.96 5.30 20.30
C ARG A 400 -20.76 6.81 20.42
N LEU A 401 -20.97 7.37 21.61
CA LEU A 401 -20.80 8.80 21.85
C LEU A 401 -19.34 9.24 21.69
N LEU A 402 -18.37 8.47 22.20
CA LEU A 402 -16.95 8.74 21.99
C LEU A 402 -16.54 8.61 20.53
N GLN A 403 -17.05 7.58 19.80
CA GLN A 403 -16.83 7.45 18.36
C GLN A 403 -17.33 8.69 17.59
N MET A 404 -18.48 9.25 17.98
CA MET A 404 -18.99 10.49 17.38
C MET A 404 -18.04 11.67 17.62
N GLN A 405 -17.51 11.84 18.84
CA GLN A 405 -16.54 12.89 19.14
C GLN A 405 -15.24 12.74 18.31
N PHE A 406 -14.76 11.50 18.11
CA PHE A 406 -13.64 11.23 17.18
C PHE A 406 -13.98 11.61 15.74
N ALA A 407 -15.17 11.24 15.25
CA ALA A 407 -15.61 11.52 13.90
C ALA A 407 -15.75 13.04 13.64
N ARG A 408 -16.22 13.79 14.65
CA ARG A 408 -16.34 15.26 14.63
C ARG A 408 -15.04 16.00 14.93
N ARG A 409 -13.96 15.29 15.27
CA ARG A 409 -12.65 15.85 15.66
C ARG A 409 -12.70 16.76 16.89
N GLU A 410 -13.60 16.46 17.83
CA GLU A 410 -13.77 17.20 19.08
C GLU A 410 -12.73 16.78 20.14
N ILE A 411 -12.11 15.61 19.95
CA ILE A 411 -11.10 15.04 20.85
C ILE A 411 -9.73 15.67 20.59
N GLY A 412 -9.19 16.33 21.61
CA GLY A 412 -7.84 16.87 21.63
C GLY A 412 -6.81 15.77 21.93
N LYS A 413 -5.74 15.72 21.16
CA LYS A 413 -4.62 14.78 21.36
C LYS A 413 -3.30 15.53 21.25
N ARG A 414 -2.41 15.33 22.20
CA ARG A 414 -1.02 15.80 22.15
C ARG A 414 -0.08 14.61 22.25
N TYR A 415 0.89 14.56 21.36
CA TYR A 415 1.94 13.56 21.37
C TYR A 415 3.29 14.24 21.54
N VAL A 416 4.21 13.54 22.19
CA VAL A 416 5.62 13.93 22.29
C VAL A 416 6.45 12.89 21.56
N ALA A 417 7.43 13.35 20.78
CA ALA A 417 8.38 12.48 20.09
C ALA A 417 9.82 13.03 20.14
N LEU A 418 10.80 12.14 20.00
CA LEU A 418 12.19 12.51 19.72
C LEU A 418 12.51 12.19 18.26
N LEU A 419 13.01 13.19 17.53
CA LEU A 419 13.51 13.05 16.17
C LEU A 419 15.02 12.84 16.18
N VAL A 420 15.55 12.07 15.22
CA VAL A 420 17.00 11.76 15.14
C VAL A 420 17.88 13.00 14.88
N SER A 421 17.30 14.12 14.47
CA SER A 421 17.97 15.40 14.27
C SER A 421 16.94 16.55 14.19
N ARG A 422 17.42 17.79 14.05
CA ARG A 422 16.53 18.94 13.85
C ARG A 422 16.02 18.99 12.41
N PRO A 423 14.69 19.00 12.16
CA PRO A 423 14.17 19.13 10.81
C PRO A 423 14.40 20.54 10.26
N LYS A 424 14.65 20.64 8.95
CA LYS A 424 14.95 21.90 8.25
C LYS A 424 13.67 22.65 7.86
N VAL A 425 12.84 22.95 8.86
CA VAL A 425 11.54 23.63 8.72
C VAL A 425 11.35 24.64 9.86
N SER A 426 10.29 25.44 9.79
CA SER A 426 9.90 26.36 10.86
C SER A 426 9.68 25.63 12.20
N SER A 427 9.81 26.34 13.32
CA SER A 427 9.61 25.77 14.67
C SER A 427 8.18 25.31 14.94
N GLN A 428 7.22 25.73 14.12
CA GLN A 428 5.84 25.28 14.17
C GLN A 428 5.25 25.26 12.75
N GLY A 429 4.26 24.40 12.52
CA GLY A 429 3.56 24.33 11.24
C GLY A 429 2.57 23.17 11.17
N THR A 430 2.06 22.92 9.97
CA THR A 430 1.08 21.87 9.67
C THR A 430 1.60 20.98 8.55
N ILE A 431 1.48 19.67 8.71
CA ILE A 431 1.81 18.67 7.68
C ILE A 431 0.50 18.08 7.18
N THR A 432 0.26 18.16 5.87
CA THR A 432 -0.90 17.57 5.21
C THR A 432 -0.47 16.61 4.11
N LEU A 433 -0.50 15.31 4.40
CA LEU A 433 -0.12 14.27 3.45
C LEU A 433 -1.21 13.19 3.38
N PRO A 434 -1.64 12.76 2.18
CA PRO A 434 -2.59 11.66 2.04
C PRO A 434 -1.88 10.32 2.26
N LEU A 435 -2.44 9.46 3.13
CA LEU A 435 -1.81 8.20 3.55
C LEU A 435 -2.66 6.99 3.19
N CYS A 436 -2.01 5.90 2.77
CA CYS A 436 -2.63 4.58 2.59
C CYS A 436 -1.68 3.44 3.02
N PRO A 437 -2.19 2.22 3.27
CA PRO A 437 -1.35 1.06 3.51
C PRO A 437 -0.50 0.71 2.29
N ASP A 438 0.76 0.36 2.53
CA ASP A 438 1.62 -0.24 1.51
C ASP A 438 1.09 -1.64 1.17
N PRO A 439 0.66 -1.92 -0.08
CA PRO A 439 0.14 -3.22 -0.46
C PRO A 439 1.21 -4.34 -0.40
N LEU A 440 2.49 -3.98 -0.56
CA LEU A 440 3.62 -4.90 -0.64
C LEU A 440 4.40 -5.03 0.67
N ASP A 441 4.27 -4.09 1.61
CA ASP A 441 5.02 -4.12 2.88
C ASP A 441 4.19 -3.83 4.13
N ARG A 442 2.98 -4.41 4.23
CA ARG A 442 2.15 -4.27 5.44
C ARG A 442 2.91 -4.72 6.71
N PRO A 443 2.86 -3.96 7.82
CA PRO A 443 1.91 -2.88 8.14
C PRO A 443 2.34 -1.45 7.75
N ARG A 444 3.40 -1.29 6.95
CA ARG A 444 3.86 0.02 6.48
C ARG A 444 2.73 0.80 5.80
N GLN A 445 2.81 2.11 5.93
CA GLN A 445 1.96 3.10 5.28
C GLN A 445 2.84 4.00 4.41
N ILE A 446 2.30 4.45 3.29
CA ILE A 446 2.96 5.30 2.30
C ILE A 446 2.16 6.58 2.04
N VAL A 447 2.82 7.58 1.47
CA VAL A 447 2.15 8.77 0.95
C VAL A 447 1.69 8.48 -0.48
N ASP A 448 0.41 8.63 -0.75
CA ASP A 448 -0.19 8.38 -2.06
C ASP A 448 -1.24 9.47 -2.35
N LYS A 449 -1.02 10.25 -3.41
CA LYS A 449 -1.89 11.39 -3.77
C LYS A 449 -3.19 10.96 -4.43
N GLU A 450 -3.24 9.77 -5.01
CA GLU A 450 -4.40 9.27 -5.76
C GLU A 450 -5.33 8.47 -4.85
N HIS A 451 -4.76 7.55 -4.05
CA HIS A 451 -5.54 6.60 -3.23
C HIS A 451 -5.46 6.88 -1.73
N GLY A 452 -4.60 7.81 -1.30
CA GLY A 452 -4.38 8.12 0.10
C GLY A 452 -5.53 8.92 0.73
N LYS A 453 -5.80 8.67 2.01
CA LYS A 453 -6.74 9.47 2.79
C LYS A 453 -5.99 10.63 3.43
N THR A 454 -6.49 11.85 3.26
CA THR A 454 -5.90 13.06 3.86
C THR A 454 -5.63 12.87 5.36
N ALA A 455 -4.40 13.15 5.75
CA ALA A 455 -3.94 13.16 7.13
C ALA A 455 -3.33 14.52 7.46
N ILE A 456 -3.68 15.08 8.62
CA ILE A 456 -3.31 16.45 9.03
C ILE A 456 -2.74 16.40 10.46
N THR A 457 -1.55 16.95 10.64
CA THR A 457 -0.84 17.04 11.92
C THR A 457 -0.23 18.42 12.08
N ASP A 458 -0.56 19.13 13.16
CA ASP A 458 0.21 20.31 13.56
C ASP A 458 1.39 19.88 14.43
N TYR A 459 2.47 20.66 14.39
CA TYR A 459 3.66 20.38 15.18
C TYR A 459 4.27 21.64 15.78
N ARG A 460 5.01 21.45 16.87
CA ARG A 460 5.86 22.44 17.51
C ARG A 460 7.17 21.79 17.96
N ILE A 461 8.29 22.33 17.49
CA ILE A 461 9.64 21.96 17.89
C ILE A 461 9.95 22.67 19.20
N GLU A 462 10.34 21.93 20.24
CA GLU A 462 10.56 22.47 21.59
C GLU A 462 12.03 22.78 21.86
N ASP A 463 12.87 21.73 21.93
CA ASP A 463 14.29 21.85 22.29
C ASP A 463 15.19 21.05 21.33
N THR A 464 16.38 21.61 21.09
CA THR A 464 17.42 21.09 20.19
C THR A 464 18.80 21.06 20.85
N SER A 465 18.88 21.12 22.18
CA SER A 465 20.14 21.17 22.93
C SER A 465 20.98 19.89 22.87
N GLY A 466 20.40 18.77 22.41
CA GLY A 466 21.07 17.46 22.29
C GLY A 466 21.13 16.89 20.86
N PRO A 467 21.60 15.63 20.69
CA PRO A 467 21.67 14.97 19.39
C PRO A 467 20.28 14.66 18.81
N PHE A 468 19.25 14.67 19.65
CA PHE A 468 17.85 14.47 19.28
C PHE A 468 17.07 15.77 19.40
N THR A 469 15.97 15.88 18.65
CA THR A 469 15.06 17.03 18.72
C THR A 469 13.72 16.62 19.29
N ARG A 470 13.32 17.26 20.39
CA ARG A 470 12.00 17.05 21.00
C ARG A 470 10.94 17.83 20.22
N ILE A 471 9.88 17.14 19.83
CA ILE A 471 8.76 17.71 19.09
C ILE A 471 7.44 17.32 19.74
N THR A 472 6.53 18.28 19.77
CA THR A 472 5.13 18.07 20.15
C THR A 472 4.26 18.04 18.89
N LEU A 473 3.36 17.06 18.81
CA LEU A 473 2.53 16.76 17.65
C LEU A 473 1.05 16.74 18.03
N TYR A 474 0.21 17.38 17.22
CA TYR A 474 -1.23 17.50 17.40
C TYR A 474 -1.96 16.93 16.18
N PRO A 475 -2.28 15.62 16.18
CA PRO A 475 -2.94 14.99 15.04
C PRO A 475 -4.44 15.33 14.99
N HIS A 476 -4.85 16.10 13.98
CA HIS A 476 -6.27 16.41 13.70
C HIS A 476 -7.03 15.21 13.14
N THR A 477 -6.34 14.37 12.38
CA THR A 477 -6.83 13.07 11.91
C THR A 477 -6.21 11.92 12.70
N GLY A 478 -6.66 10.68 12.46
CA GLY A 478 -6.13 9.48 13.13
C GLY A 478 -5.84 8.36 12.15
N ARG A 479 -4.98 8.61 11.15
CA ARG A 479 -4.58 7.57 10.18
C ARG A 479 -3.51 6.66 10.78
N THR A 480 -3.46 5.40 10.37
CA THR A 480 -2.44 4.43 10.79
C THR A 480 -1.05 5.02 10.55
N HIS A 481 -0.16 4.93 11.53
CA HIS A 481 1.22 5.46 11.48
C HIS A 481 1.36 6.94 11.06
N GLN A 482 0.30 7.76 11.16
CA GLN A 482 0.28 9.12 10.63
C GLN A 482 1.46 9.98 11.08
N LEU A 483 1.68 10.05 12.40
CA LEU A 483 2.76 10.86 12.98
C LEU A 483 4.13 10.39 12.52
N ARG A 484 4.32 9.07 12.47
CA ARG A 484 5.57 8.42 12.07
C ARG A 484 5.91 8.72 10.61
N VAL A 485 4.95 8.59 9.70
CA VAL A 485 5.12 8.94 8.28
C VAL A 485 5.33 10.44 8.11
N HIS A 486 4.55 11.29 8.78
CA HIS A 486 4.69 12.75 8.67
C HIS A 486 6.06 13.24 9.13
N CYS A 487 6.61 12.65 10.19
CA CYS A 487 7.98 12.95 10.61
C CYS A 487 8.99 12.48 9.55
N ALA A 488 8.88 11.22 9.12
CA ALA A 488 9.93 10.59 8.36
C ALA A 488 9.97 10.93 6.86
N HIS A 489 8.81 11.22 6.25
CA HIS A 489 8.64 11.45 4.81
C HIS A 489 9.32 12.74 4.33
N ILE A 490 9.83 12.74 3.10
CA ILE A 490 10.57 13.87 2.51
C ILE A 490 9.70 15.15 2.40
N ASP A 491 8.43 15.00 2.00
CA ASP A 491 7.45 16.10 1.96
C ASP A 491 6.84 16.43 3.34
N GLY A 492 7.29 15.75 4.40
CA GLY A 492 6.90 15.98 5.79
C GLY A 492 7.99 16.77 6.54
N LEU A 493 8.47 16.23 7.66
CA LEU A 493 9.63 16.80 8.36
C LEU A 493 10.97 16.28 7.83
N ASN A 494 10.97 15.22 7.02
CA ASN A 494 12.15 14.51 6.51
C ASN A 494 13.12 14.03 7.62
N VAL A 495 12.62 13.84 8.84
CA VAL A 495 13.40 13.38 9.99
C VAL A 495 12.55 12.38 10.78
N PRO A 496 12.94 11.09 10.83
CA PRO A 496 12.13 10.05 11.44
C PRO A 496 12.22 10.15 12.97
N ILE A 497 11.27 9.51 13.62
CA ILE A 497 11.27 9.36 15.07
C ILE A 497 12.37 8.35 15.45
N VAL A 498 13.07 8.61 16.56
CA VAL A 498 14.10 7.72 17.11
C VAL A 498 13.47 6.35 17.41
N GLY A 499 14.15 5.28 16.98
CA GLY A 499 13.72 3.90 17.16
C GLY A 499 12.52 3.46 16.33
N ASP A 500 12.11 4.25 15.34
CA ASP A 500 11.10 3.82 14.38
C ASP A 500 11.65 2.78 13.40
N VAL A 501 11.53 1.50 13.75
CA VAL A 501 12.00 0.37 12.92
C VAL A 501 11.36 0.29 11.52
N LEU A 502 10.23 0.96 11.29
CA LEU A 502 9.64 0.99 9.96
C LEU A 502 10.20 2.16 9.16
N TYR A 503 10.22 3.37 9.73
CA TYR A 503 10.47 4.60 8.97
C TYR A 503 11.83 5.25 9.23
N GLY A 504 12.64 4.66 10.10
CA GLY A 504 13.96 5.12 10.49
C GLY A 504 14.82 3.97 11.00
N SER A 505 15.71 4.28 11.94
CA SER A 505 16.64 3.30 12.51
C SER A 505 16.08 2.64 13.76
N GLN A 506 16.48 1.39 13.99
CA GLN A 506 16.27 0.71 15.25
C GLN A 506 17.00 1.44 16.39
N ALA A 507 16.37 1.43 17.57
CA ALA A 507 16.91 1.83 18.86
C ALA A 507 16.21 0.98 19.94
N ASP A 508 16.42 1.28 21.21
CA ASP A 508 15.79 0.55 22.34
C ASP A 508 14.26 0.53 22.25
N ARG A 509 13.67 1.62 21.77
CA ARG A 509 12.22 1.81 21.66
C ARG A 509 11.81 2.83 20.62
N LEU A 510 10.53 2.82 20.21
CA LEU A 510 9.95 3.98 19.53
C LEU A 510 9.72 5.12 20.53
N PHE A 511 10.38 6.25 20.29
CA PHE A 511 10.26 7.47 21.09
C PHE A 511 9.06 8.31 20.62
N LEU A 512 7.86 7.74 20.72
CA LEU A 512 6.58 8.39 20.47
C LEU A 512 5.59 8.05 21.60
N HIS A 513 5.03 9.09 22.22
CA HIS A 513 4.14 8.97 23.38
C HIS A 513 2.89 9.83 23.23
N ALA A 514 1.71 9.25 23.47
CA ALA A 514 0.44 9.94 23.56
C ALA A 514 0.33 10.61 24.94
N ALA A 515 0.85 11.84 25.03
CA ALA A 515 1.06 12.53 26.31
C ALA A 515 -0.19 13.18 26.88
N GLU A 516 -1.15 13.56 26.03
CA GLU A 516 -2.40 14.19 26.48
C GLU A 516 -3.60 13.71 25.67
N LEU A 517 -4.72 13.51 26.37
CA LEU A 517 -6.00 13.18 25.79
C LEU A 517 -7.10 14.04 26.43
N THR A 518 -7.82 14.79 25.61
CA THR A 518 -8.91 15.67 26.04
C THR A 518 -10.20 15.32 25.30
N PHE A 519 -11.29 15.08 26.03
CA PHE A 519 -12.61 14.77 25.46
C PHE A 519 -13.74 15.20 26.40
N THR A 520 -14.97 15.24 25.89
CA THR A 520 -16.15 15.52 26.72
C THR A 520 -16.70 14.21 27.26
N HIS A 521 -16.85 14.08 28.57
CA HIS A 521 -17.35 12.87 29.19
C HIS A 521 -18.80 12.59 28.71
N PRO A 522 -19.10 11.43 28.09
CA PRO A 522 -20.39 11.21 27.40
C PRO A 522 -21.66 11.25 28.27
N ILE A 523 -21.54 11.01 29.58
CA ILE A 523 -22.68 11.05 30.51
C ILE A 523 -22.77 12.40 31.26
N THR A 524 -21.67 12.90 31.81
CA THR A 524 -21.66 14.10 32.65
C THR A 524 -21.49 15.40 31.87
N ASP A 525 -21.18 15.33 30.57
CA ASP A 525 -20.90 16.46 29.67
C ASP A 525 -19.73 17.36 30.12
N LYS A 526 -18.96 16.92 31.12
CA LYS A 526 -17.76 17.63 31.60
C LYS A 526 -16.61 17.40 30.63
N ARG A 527 -15.88 18.46 30.29
CA ARG A 527 -14.62 18.35 29.54
C ARG A 527 -13.52 17.82 30.45
N LEU A 528 -12.95 16.68 30.09
CA LEU A 528 -11.88 16.01 30.83
C LEU A 528 -10.57 16.09 30.03
N THR A 529 -9.46 16.34 30.73
CA THR A 529 -8.11 16.33 30.18
C THR A 529 -7.24 15.46 31.06
N PHE A 530 -6.58 14.48 30.44
CA PHE A 530 -5.63 13.60 31.08
C PHE A 530 -4.25 13.83 30.48
N THR A 531 -3.23 13.89 31.33
CA THR A 531 -1.83 14.04 30.94
C THR A 531 -0.98 12.93 31.54
N ARG A 532 -0.06 12.40 30.73
CA ARG A 532 1.05 11.57 31.19
C ARG A 532 2.26 11.90 30.32
N GLU A 533 3.26 12.54 30.88
CA GLU A 533 4.48 12.85 30.12
C GLU A 533 5.34 11.59 29.89
N PRO A 534 6.06 11.48 28.76
CA PRO A 534 6.97 10.37 28.52
C PRO A 534 8.15 10.39 29.50
N ASP A 535 8.73 9.21 29.74
CA ASP A 535 9.94 9.08 30.56
C ASP A 535 11.24 9.42 29.77
N PHE A 536 11.12 10.06 28.60
CA PHE A 536 12.21 10.39 27.67
C PHE A 536 12.19 11.85 27.23
#